data_AF-A0A1V6EVB2-F1
#
_entry.id   AF-A0A1V6EVB2-F1
#
_cell.length_a   1.000
_cell.length_b   1.000
_cell.length_c   1.000
_cell.angle_alpha   90.00
_cell.angle_beta   90.00
_cell.angle_gamma   90.00
#
_symmetry.space_group_name_H-M   'P 1'
#
loop_
_entity.id
_entity.type
_entity.pdbx_description
1 polymer ?
#
loop_
_entity_poly.entity_id
_entity_poly.type
_entity_poly.pdbx_seq_one_letter_code
_entity_poly.pdbx_strand_id
1 'polypeptide(L)' 'MKKGQNKMRSEYDFDYSKAVRGKYHKQLLAEKSSIIVLEPDVAEAFQDSKSVNTALRSLLKLANTTRQLTSQPPG' A
#
# COMPACT_ATOMS: atom_id res chain seq x y z
N MET A 1 33.31 -12.20 -29.16
CA MET A 1 31.92 -12.02 -28.67
C MET A 1 31.37 -13.38 -28.22
N LYS A 2 31.38 -13.72 -26.92
CA LYS A 2 30.82 -14.99 -26.42
C LYS A 2 29.38 -14.74 -25.97
N LYS A 3 28.40 -15.27 -26.71
CA LYS A 3 26.99 -15.37 -26.28
C LYS A 3 26.96 -16.24 -25.02
N GLY A 4 26.85 -15.62 -23.85
CA GLY A 4 26.62 -16.32 -22.60
C GLY A 4 25.29 -17.07 -22.70
N GLN A 5 25.34 -18.39 -22.59
CA GLN A 5 24.16 -19.23 -22.62
C GLN A 5 23.27 -18.87 -21.43
N ASN A 6 22.10 -18.29 -21.70
CA ASN A 6 21.07 -18.00 -20.70
C ASN A 6 20.35 -19.32 -20.31
N LYS A 7 21.11 -20.27 -19.76
CA LYS A 7 20.56 -21.53 -19.24
C LYS A 7 20.14 -21.32 -17.79
N MET A 8 18.91 -21.74 -17.47
CA MET A 8 18.43 -21.81 -16.09
C MET A 8 19.40 -22.65 -15.24
N ARG A 9 19.62 -22.23 -13.99
CA ARG A 9 20.44 -23.00 -13.04
C ARG A 9 19.81 -24.36 -12.79
N SER A 10 20.63 -25.37 -12.54
CA SER A 10 20.18 -26.75 -12.26
C SER A 10 19.26 -26.86 -11.03
N GLU A 11 19.36 -25.90 -10.11
CA GLU A 11 18.50 -25.80 -8.91
C GLU A 11 17.04 -25.45 -9.24
N TYR A 12 16.77 -24.89 -10.43
CA TYR A 12 15.43 -24.53 -10.86
C TYR A 12 14.79 -25.68 -11.64
N ASP A 13 14.10 -26.56 -10.91
CA ASP A 13 13.15 -27.53 -11.46
C ASP A 13 11.72 -27.08 -11.15
N PHE A 14 11.01 -26.59 -12.18
CA PHE A 14 9.66 -26.05 -12.01
C PHE A 14 8.62 -27.11 -12.40
N ASP A 15 8.00 -27.74 -11.40
CA ASP A 15 6.82 -28.59 -11.60
C ASP A 15 5.56 -27.72 -11.77
N TYR A 16 5.19 -27.47 -13.02
CA TYR A 16 3.99 -26.71 -13.37
C TYR A 16 2.68 -27.53 -13.29
N SER A 17 2.71 -28.82 -12.95
CA SER A 17 1.49 -29.64 -12.84
C SER A 17 0.50 -29.10 -11.78
N LYS A 18 1.03 -28.41 -10.76
CA LYS A 18 0.27 -27.75 -9.70
C LYS A 18 0.11 -26.24 -9.92
N ALA A 19 0.59 -25.71 -11.05
CA ALA A 19 0.53 -24.28 -11.32
C ALA A 19 -0.91 -23.85 -11.62
N VAL A 20 -1.39 -22.85 -10.86
CA VAL A 20 -2.73 -22.28 -11.02
C VAL A 20 -2.60 -20.85 -11.49
N ARG A 21 -3.15 -20.56 -12.68
CA ARG A 21 -3.17 -19.20 -13.23
C ARG A 21 -3.96 -18.30 -12.30
N GLY A 22 -3.32 -17.22 -11.83
CA GLY A 22 -3.97 -16.23 -10.98
C GLY A 22 -4.29 -16.71 -9.56
N LYS A 23 -3.50 -17.65 -9.00
CA LYS A 23 -3.68 -18.21 -7.64
C LYS A 23 -4.00 -17.17 -6.56
N TYR A 24 -3.41 -15.98 -6.64
CA TYR A 24 -3.60 -14.88 -5.67
C TYR A 24 -4.32 -13.66 -6.27
N HIS A 25 -4.81 -13.73 -7.52
CA HIS A 25 -5.37 -12.56 -8.20
C HIS A 25 -6.63 -12.04 -7.48
N LYS A 26 -7.47 -12.96 -6.98
CA LYS A 26 -8.74 -12.59 -6.32
C LYS A 26 -8.49 -11.92 -4.98
N GLN A 27 -7.52 -12.42 -4.21
CA GLN A 27 -7.13 -11.81 -2.93
C GLN A 27 -6.58 -10.41 -3.14
N LEU A 28 -5.65 -10.23 -4.09
CA LEU A 28 -5.08 -8.92 -4.40
C LEU A 28 -6.13 -7.89 -4.86
N LEU A 29 -7.13 -8.33 -5.65
CA LEU A 29 -8.24 -7.46 -6.07
C LEU A 29 -9.20 -7.13 -4.91
N ALA A 30 -9.46 -8.09 -4.02
CA ALA A 30 -10.35 -7.92 -2.88
C ALA A 30 -9.72 -7.01 -1.80
N GLU A 31 -8.41 -7.12 -1.58
CA GLU A 31 -7.69 -6.36 -0.55
C GLU A 31 -7.44 -4.90 -0.92
N LYS A 32 -7.79 -4.46 -2.15
CA LYS A 32 -7.59 -3.08 -2.65
C LYS A 32 -6.31 -2.47 -2.08
N SER A 33 -5.18 -3.09 -2.40
CA SER A 33 -3.86 -2.65 -1.98
C SER A 33 -3.50 -1.34 -2.67
N SER A 34 -4.02 -0.23 -2.17
CA SER A 34 -3.59 1.11 -2.57
C SER A 34 -2.22 1.35 -1.94
N ILE A 35 -1.16 1.10 -2.70
CA ILE A 35 0.21 1.43 -2.30
C ILE A 35 0.36 2.94 -2.37
N ILE A 36 0.57 3.57 -1.22
CA ILE A 36 0.75 5.02 -1.10
C ILE A 36 2.17 5.24 -0.61
N VAL A 37 2.98 5.86 -1.46
CA VAL A 37 4.37 6.20 -1.13
C VAL A 37 4.36 7.49 -0.31
N LEU A 38 5.01 7.47 0.84
CA LEU A 38 5.22 8.66 1.65
C LEU A 38 6.52 9.32 1.23
N GLU A 39 6.55 10.65 1.33
CA GLU A 39 7.80 11.40 1.18
C GLU A 39 8.78 11.02 2.31
N PRO A 40 10.11 11.12 2.09
CA PRO A 40 11.11 10.63 3.03
C PRO A 40 11.04 11.26 4.42
N ASP A 41 10.70 12.54 4.50
CA ASP A 41 10.52 13.30 5.73
C ASP A 41 9.35 12.77 6.57
N VAL A 42 8.22 12.45 5.91
CA VAL A 42 7.05 11.86 6.57
C VAL A 42 7.34 10.41 6.96
N ALA A 43 8.04 9.66 6.12
CA ALA A 43 8.44 8.29 6.43
C ALA A 43 9.41 8.20 7.63
N GLU A 44 10.26 9.21 7.82
CA GLU A 44 11.15 9.29 8.99
C GLU A 44 10.37 9.61 10.28
N ALA A 45 9.32 10.44 10.17
CA ALA A 45 8.48 10.82 11.30
C ALA A 45 7.52 9.70 11.78
N PHE A 46 7.13 8.78 10.90
CA PHE A 46 6.14 7.74 11.20
C PHE A 46 6.68 6.32 10.99
N GLN A 47 6.59 5.49 12.04
CA GLN A 47 7.17 4.15 12.04
C GLN A 47 6.33 3.10 11.31
N ASP A 48 5.00 3.32 11.16
CA ASP A 48 4.10 2.37 10.49
C ASP A 48 2.90 3.06 9.81
N SER A 49 2.18 2.32 8.97
CA SER A 49 0.98 2.82 8.31
C SER A 49 -0.18 3.11 9.28
N LYS A 50 -0.19 2.50 10.47
CA LYS A 50 -1.24 2.69 11.48
C LYS A 50 -1.14 4.07 12.12
N SER A 51 0.07 4.51 12.45
CA SER A 51 0.37 5.81 13.05
C SER A 51 0.04 6.95 12.08
N VAL A 52 0.44 6.84 10.81
CA VAL A 52 0.06 7.78 9.73
C VAL A 52 -1.46 7.93 9.63
N ASN A 53 -2.17 6.80 9.50
CA ASN A 53 -3.63 6.82 9.35
C ASN A 53 -4.33 7.40 10.59
N THR A 54 -3.78 7.18 11.78
CA THR A 54 -4.33 7.74 13.02
C THR A 54 -4.19 9.26 13.05
N ALA A 55 -3.01 9.78 12.67
CA ALA A 55 -2.77 11.22 12.58
C ALA A 55 -3.70 11.90 11.57
N LEU A 56 -3.82 11.33 10.36
CA LEU A 56 -4.70 11.86 9.31
C LEU A 56 -6.18 11.87 9.73
N ARG A 57 -6.65 10.83 10.44
CA ARG A 57 -8.02 10.78 10.96
C ARG A 57 -8.28 11.85 12.02
N SER A 58 -7.32 12.09 12.91
CA SER A 58 -7.42 13.16 13.91
C SER A 58 -7.52 14.54 13.25
N LEU A 59 -6.71 14.78 12.21
CA LEU A 59 -6.77 16.02 11.44
C LEU A 59 -8.13 16.20 10.74
N LEU A 60 -8.65 15.14 10.11
CA LEU A 60 -9.99 15.17 9.50
C LEU A 60 -11.09 15.46 10.53
N LYS A 61 -10.99 14.89 11.73
CA LYS A 61 -11.95 15.15 12.80
C LYS A 61 -11.91 16.62 13.22
N LEU A 62 -10.72 17.19 13.43
CA LEU A 62 -10.55 18.60 13.76
C LEU A 62 -11.13 19.50 12.66
N ALA A 63 -10.76 19.24 11.40
CA ALA A 63 -11.27 20.00 10.25
C ALA A 63 -12.81 19.97 10.19
N ASN A 64 -13.43 18.82 10.43
CA ASN A 64 -14.89 18.69 10.48
C ASN A 64 -15.51 19.48 11.62
N THR A 65 -14.94 19.43 12.83
CA THR A 65 -15.42 20.19 13.98
C THR A 65 -15.34 21.69 13.73
N THR A 66 -14.21 22.19 13.21
CA THR A 66 -14.05 23.60 12.87
C THR A 66 -15.05 24.02 11.80
N ARG A 67 -15.29 23.19 10.78
CA ARG A 67 -16.25 23.48 9.71
C ARG A 67 -17.68 23.63 10.24
N GLN A 68 -18.09 22.79 11.20
CA GLN A 68 -19.41 22.90 11.83
C GLN A 68 -19.54 24.13 12.74
N LEU A 69 -18.49 24.48 13.47
CA LEU A 69 -18.46 25.70 14.28
C LEU A 69 -18.59 26.97 13.42
N THR A 70 -17.97 26.98 12.24
CA THR A 70 -18.09 28.09 11.29
C THR A 70 -19.38 28.08 10.46
N SER A 71 -20.15 26.98 10.44
CA SER A 71 -21.43 26.90 9.74
C SER A 71 -22.64 27.19 10.62
N GLN A 72 -22.45 27.38 11.93
CA GLN A 72 -23.50 27.86 12.84
C GLN A 72 -23.38 29.39 12.99
N PRO A 73 -24.40 30.17 12.58
CA PRO A 73 -24.40 31.61 12.82
C PRO A 73 -24.47 31.86 14.34
N PRO A 74 -23.75 32.87 14.88
CA PRO A 74 -24.03 33.34 16.23
C PRO A 74 -25.45 33.90 16.25
N GLY A 75 -26.29 33.31 17.11
CA GLY A 75 -27.62 33.84 17.44
C GLY A 75 -27.52 35.05 18.35
#